data_AF-A0A4S8MMQ7-F1
#
_entry.id   AF-A0A4S8MMQ7-F1
#
_cell.length_a   1.000
_cell.length_b   1.000
_cell.length_c   1.000
_cell.angle_alpha   90.00
_cell.angle_beta   90.00
_cell.angle_gamma   90.00
#
_symmetry.space_group_name_H-M   'P 1'
#
loop_
_entity.id
_entity.type
_entity.pdbx_description
1 polymer ?
#
loop_
_entity_poly.entity_id
_entity_poly.type
_entity_poly.pdbx_seq_one_letter_code
_entity_poly.pdbx_strand_id
1 'polypeptide(L)'
;MVYVSFALGILVMKFQVYSDYYNIIKVPISMSNIQDKVKKHVYDTVAQYAEDWCLLFWNARTYNIDGSDIYCDAERLRQVFKTSLRAATEQFEIEFVDDKEDPNGD
;
A
#
# COMPACT_ATOMS: atom_id res chain seq x y z
N MET A 1 -21.87 -9.32 32.16
CA MET A 1 -22.29 -8.51 30.98
C MET A 1 -21.25 -7.50 30.48
N VAL A 2 -20.01 -7.48 31.00
CA VAL A 2 -18.96 -6.52 30.55
C VAL A 2 -18.23 -6.91 29.26
N TYR A 3 -18.20 -8.19 28.91
CA TYR A 3 -17.47 -8.68 27.73
C TYR A 3 -18.14 -8.31 26.39
N VAL A 4 -19.48 -8.27 26.37
CA VAL A 4 -20.26 -8.00 25.15
C VAL A 4 -20.12 -6.53 24.74
N SER A 5 -20.13 -5.59 25.68
CA SER A 5 -19.95 -4.15 25.38
C SER A 5 -18.54 -3.80 24.91
N PHE A 6 -17.50 -4.47 25.43
CA PHE A 6 -16.12 -4.25 24.98
C PHE A 6 -15.89 -4.82 23.58
N ALA A 7 -16.40 -6.03 23.30
CA ALA A 7 -16.33 -6.63 21.96
C ALA A 7 -17.15 -5.84 20.93
N LEU A 8 -18.34 -5.34 21.30
CA LEU A 8 -19.15 -4.47 20.44
C LEU A 8 -18.43 -3.13 20.18
N GLY A 9 -17.75 -2.57 21.19
CA GLY A 9 -16.92 -1.38 21.04
C GLY A 9 -15.77 -1.59 20.06
N ILE A 10 -15.02 -2.69 20.18
CA ILE A 10 -13.93 -3.04 19.25
C ILE A 10 -14.47 -3.31 17.84
N LEU A 11 -15.60 -3.99 17.71
CA LEU A 11 -16.21 -4.31 16.41
C LEU A 11 -16.75 -3.06 15.71
N VAL A 12 -17.40 -2.15 16.45
CA VAL A 12 -17.86 -0.86 15.92
C VAL A 12 -16.66 0.01 15.54
N MET A 13 -15.60 0.04 16.34
CA MET A 13 -14.36 0.76 16.01
C MET A 13 -13.69 0.19 14.76
N LYS A 14 -13.51 -1.14 14.65
CA LYS A 14 -12.99 -1.77 13.43
C LYS A 14 -13.87 -1.44 12.23
N PHE A 15 -15.19 -1.54 12.36
CA PHE A 15 -16.11 -1.27 11.26
C PHE A 15 -16.04 0.21 10.81
N GLN A 16 -15.96 1.16 11.75
CA GLN A 16 -15.85 2.58 11.43
C GLN A 16 -14.49 2.92 10.79
N VAL A 17 -13.40 2.41 11.35
CA VAL A 17 -12.04 2.54 10.80
C VAL A 17 -12.03 1.93 9.39
N TYR A 18 -12.46 0.70 9.16
CA TYR A 18 -12.48 0.17 7.79
C TYR A 18 -13.50 0.87 6.85
N SER A 19 -14.52 1.56 7.38
CA SER A 19 -15.49 2.30 6.58
C SER A 19 -14.93 3.63 6.07
N ASP A 20 -14.01 4.28 6.80
CA ASP A 20 -13.39 5.53 6.35
C ASP A 20 -12.20 5.29 5.40
N TYR A 21 -11.66 4.08 5.37
CA TYR A 21 -10.56 3.68 4.48
C TYR A 21 -10.80 4.08 3.04
N TYR A 22 -11.96 3.73 2.47
CA TYR A 22 -12.29 4.04 1.07
C TYR A 22 -12.71 5.50 0.84
N ASN A 23 -12.93 6.27 1.90
CA ASN A 23 -13.13 7.72 1.78
C ASN A 23 -11.78 8.44 1.66
N ILE A 24 -10.75 7.93 2.33
CA ILE A 24 -9.39 8.49 2.36
C ILE A 24 -8.58 7.97 1.17
N ILE A 25 -8.51 6.65 1.00
CA ILE A 25 -7.75 5.98 -0.06
C ILE A 25 -8.60 5.87 -1.33
N LYS A 26 -8.21 6.61 -2.38
CA LYS A 26 -8.98 6.69 -3.64
C LYS A 26 -8.72 5.52 -4.56
N VAL A 27 -7.47 5.06 -4.64
CA VAL A 27 -7.08 3.91 -5.47
C VAL A 27 -6.65 2.76 -4.55
N PRO A 28 -7.59 1.93 -4.06
CA PRO A 28 -7.25 0.81 -3.20
C PRO A 28 -6.49 -0.26 -3.99
N ILE A 29 -5.44 -0.81 -3.38
CA ILE A 29 -4.67 -1.92 -3.94
C ILE A 29 -4.20 -2.85 -2.83
N SER A 30 -4.03 -4.13 -3.17
CA SER A 30 -3.48 -5.16 -2.29
C SER A 30 -2.45 -6.01 -3.01
N MET A 31 -1.62 -6.74 -2.26
CA MET A 31 -0.67 -7.70 -2.83
C MET A 31 -1.38 -8.76 -3.69
N SER A 32 -2.58 -9.20 -3.31
CA SER A 32 -3.37 -10.15 -4.11
C SER A 32 -3.75 -9.55 -5.47
N ASN A 33 -4.13 -8.26 -5.51
CA ASN A 33 -4.41 -7.59 -6.78
C ASN A 33 -3.17 -7.54 -7.69
N ILE A 34 -2.01 -7.21 -7.12
CA ILE A 34 -0.74 -7.17 -7.85
C ILE A 34 -0.39 -8.55 -8.40
N GLN A 35 -0.49 -9.60 -7.55
CA GLN A 35 -0.23 -10.98 -7.97
C GLN A 35 -1.16 -11.43 -9.10
N ASP A 36 -2.43 -11.04 -9.04
CA ASP A 36 -3.40 -11.37 -10.09
C ASP A 36 -3.10 -10.60 -11.39
N LYS A 37 -2.69 -9.33 -11.31
CA LYS A 37 -2.25 -8.54 -12.48
C LYS A 37 -1.00 -9.16 -13.12
N VAL A 38 -0.05 -9.67 -12.34
CA VAL A 38 1.10 -10.43 -12.85
C VAL A 38 0.65 -11.70 -13.59
N LYS A 39 -0.19 -12.52 -12.97
CA LYS A 39 -0.68 -13.78 -13.57
C LYS A 39 -1.47 -13.56 -14.87
N LYS A 40 -2.16 -12.43 -14.97
CA LYS A 40 -2.95 -12.04 -16.13
C LYS A 40 -2.13 -11.27 -17.18
N HIS A 41 -0.81 -11.11 -16.97
CA HIS A 41 0.08 -10.34 -17.85
C HIS A 41 -0.44 -8.92 -18.13
N VAL A 42 -0.95 -8.24 -17.09
CA VAL A 42 -1.53 -6.88 -17.22
C VAL A 42 -0.44 -5.81 -17.33
N TYR A 43 0.75 -6.06 -16.82
CA TYR A 43 1.85 -5.10 -16.86
C TYR A 43 2.64 -5.24 -18.16
N ASP A 44 2.65 -4.17 -18.96
CA ASP A 44 3.45 -4.09 -20.19
C ASP A 44 4.91 -3.73 -19.88
N THR A 45 5.13 -3.01 -18.77
CA THR A 45 6.45 -2.54 -18.35
C THR A 45 6.70 -2.81 -16.88
N VAL A 46 7.98 -2.93 -16.51
CA VAL A 46 8.39 -3.05 -15.10
C VAL A 46 8.04 -1.79 -14.30
N ALA A 47 7.96 -0.63 -14.95
CA ALA A 47 7.52 0.62 -14.32
C ALA A 47 6.08 0.51 -13.81
N GLN A 48 5.14 0.03 -14.63
CA GLN A 48 3.74 -0.18 -14.21
C GLN A 48 3.61 -1.18 -13.04
N TYR A 49 4.47 -2.20 -13.02
CA TYR A 49 4.54 -3.13 -11.89
C TYR A 49 5.06 -2.44 -10.62
N ALA A 50 6.09 -1.61 -10.74
CA ALA A 50 6.66 -0.85 -9.63
C ALA A 50 5.69 0.20 -9.08
N GLU A 51 4.93 0.88 -9.94
CA GLU A 51 3.91 1.88 -9.58
C GLU A 51 2.87 1.31 -8.62
N ASP A 52 2.34 0.12 -8.90
CA ASP A 52 1.38 -0.55 -8.03
C ASP A 52 1.94 -0.90 -6.64
N TRP A 53 3.22 -1.28 -6.57
CA TRP A 53 3.91 -1.52 -5.30
C TRP A 53 4.10 -0.21 -4.53
N CYS A 54 4.51 0.87 -5.21
CA CYS A 54 4.61 2.19 -4.61
C CYS A 54 3.25 2.67 -4.08
N LEU A 55 2.17 2.48 -4.84
CA LEU A 55 0.81 2.80 -4.41
C LEU A 55 0.38 2.00 -3.17
N LEU A 56 0.73 0.71 -3.11
CA LEU A 56 0.46 -0.12 -1.94
C LEU A 56 1.13 0.43 -0.68
N PHE A 57 2.42 0.79 -0.78
CA PHE A 57 3.17 1.36 0.35
C PHE A 57 2.67 2.75 0.71
N TRP A 58 2.30 3.56 -0.28
CA TRP A 58 1.72 4.88 -0.07
C TRP A 58 0.40 4.79 0.69
N ASN A 59 -0.55 3.99 0.21
CA ASN A 59 -1.84 3.81 0.87
C ASN A 59 -1.69 3.31 2.32
N ALA A 60 -0.71 2.43 2.57
CA ALA A 60 -0.41 1.98 3.92
C ALA A 60 0.12 3.13 4.80
N ARG A 61 0.96 4.02 4.28
CA ARG A 61 1.49 5.18 5.02
C ARG A 61 0.48 6.31 5.18
N THR A 62 -0.37 6.56 4.20
CA THR A 62 -1.40 7.61 4.23
C THR A 62 -2.51 7.29 5.22
N TYR A 63 -2.94 6.02 5.26
CA TYR A 63 -4.04 5.61 6.11
C TYR A 63 -3.63 5.35 7.56
N ASN A 64 -2.43 4.80 7.77
CA ASN A 64 -1.97 4.41 9.09
C ASN A 64 -1.17 5.53 9.74
N ILE A 65 -1.35 5.70 11.05
CA ILE A 65 -0.68 6.74 11.83
C ILE A 65 0.85 6.57 11.73
N ASP A 66 1.57 7.67 11.54
CA ASP A 66 3.03 7.73 11.56
C ASP A 66 3.60 7.04 12.81
N GLY A 67 4.56 6.14 12.59
CA GLY A 67 5.20 5.37 13.66
C GLY A 67 4.40 4.14 14.15
N SER A 68 3.21 3.88 13.59
CA SER A 68 2.54 2.58 13.76
C SER A 68 3.34 1.45 13.10
N ASP A 69 3.14 0.21 13.55
CA ASP A 69 3.81 -0.96 12.98
C ASP A 69 3.59 -1.07 11.47
N ILE A 70 2.36 -0.83 11.00
CA ILE A 70 2.00 -0.90 9.57
C ILE A 70 2.72 0.19 8.77
N TYR A 71 2.82 1.41 9.32
CA TYR A 71 3.58 2.49 8.68
C TYR A 71 5.07 2.14 8.55
N CYS A 72 5.67 1.67 9.65
CA CYS A 72 7.09 1.29 9.70
C CYS A 72 7.40 0.12 8.76
N ASP A 73 6.53 -0.88 8.72
CA ASP A 73 6.65 -2.02 7.81
C ASP A 73 6.52 -1.60 6.35
N ALA A 74 5.58 -0.70 6.03
CA ALA A 74 5.44 -0.16 4.67
C ALA A 74 6.71 0.57 4.22
N GLU A 75 7.31 1.39 5.08
CA GLU A 75 8.56 2.08 4.75
C GLU A 75 9.73 1.10 4.58
N ARG A 76 9.83 0.09 5.45
CA ARG A 76 10.86 -0.94 5.33
C ARG A 76 10.73 -1.74 4.04
N LEU A 77 9.51 -2.17 3.71
CA LEU A 77 9.23 -2.92 2.49
C LEU A 77 9.51 -2.09 1.25
N ARG A 78 9.20 -0.80 1.26
CA ARG A 78 9.53 0.13 0.17
C ARG A 78 11.04 0.18 -0.10
N GLN A 79 11.87 0.27 0.95
CA GLN A 79 13.34 0.28 0.81
C GLN A 79 13.88 -1.05 0.26
N VAL A 80 13.36 -2.17 0.75
CA VAL A 80 13.71 -3.51 0.26
C VAL A 80 13.30 -3.65 -1.21
N PHE A 81 12.07 -3.29 -1.56
CA PHE A 81 11.56 -3.33 -2.92
C PHE A 81 12.42 -2.49 -3.86
N LYS A 82 12.80 -1.27 -3.45
CA LYS A 82 13.71 -0.40 -4.21
C LYS A 82 15.05 -1.04 -4.50
N THR A 83 15.63 -1.70 -3.51
CA THR A 83 16.91 -2.39 -3.65
C THR A 83 16.77 -3.61 -4.56
N SER A 84 15.74 -4.43 -4.35
CA SER A 84 15.45 -5.62 -5.14
C SER A 84 15.16 -5.30 -6.60
N LEU A 85 14.40 -4.22 -6.86
CA LEU A 85 14.07 -3.80 -8.22
C LEU A 85 15.34 -3.36 -8.94
N ARG A 86 16.17 -2.50 -8.32
CA ARG A 86 17.45 -2.06 -8.89
C ARG A 86 18.37 -3.23 -9.23
N ALA A 87 18.45 -4.24 -8.35
CA ALA A 87 19.23 -5.44 -8.60
C ALA A 87 18.67 -6.30 -9.75
N ALA A 88 17.34 -6.36 -9.90
CA ALA A 88 16.69 -7.10 -10.98
C ALA A 88 16.73 -6.35 -12.33
N THR A 89 16.87 -5.03 -12.30
CA THR A 89 16.77 -4.16 -13.47
C THR A 89 18.07 -3.39 -13.72
N GLU A 90 19.24 -3.94 -13.40
CA GLU A 90 20.55 -3.28 -13.61
C GLU A 90 20.78 -2.70 -15.02
N GLN A 91 20.02 -3.17 -16.02
CA GLN A 91 20.05 -2.69 -17.41
C GLN A 91 19.05 -1.56 -17.74
N PHE A 92 18.10 -1.29 -16.84
CA PHE A 92 17.04 -0.30 -17.01
C PHE A 92 17.11 0.71 -15.84
N GLU A 93 17.37 1.98 -16.15
CA GLU A 93 17.24 3.07 -15.18
C GLU A 93 15.75 3.27 -14.85
N ILE A 94 15.23 2.47 -13.93
CA ILE A 94 13.90 2.70 -13.36
C ILE A 94 14.06 3.71 -12.25
N GLU A 95 13.68 4.96 -12.55
CA GLU A 95 13.54 5.98 -11.52
C GLU A 95 12.34 5.63 -10.64
N PHE A 96 12.61 5.50 -9.34
CA PHE A 96 11.55 5.50 -8.35
C PHE A 96 11.01 6.92 -8.30
N VAL A 97 9.78 7.12 -8.79
CA VAL A 97 9.03 8.35 -8.54
C VAL A 97 8.92 8.50 -7.03
N ASP A 98 9.55 9.53 -6.49
CA ASP A 98 9.56 9.81 -5.05
C ASP A 98 8.14 10.20 -4.61
N ASP A 99 7.74 9.76 -3.42
CA ASP A 99 6.38 9.79 -2.85
C ASP A 99 5.85 11.22 -2.57
N LYS A 100 6.40 12.25 -3.22
CA LYS A 100 6.08 13.67 -2.97
C LYS A 100 4.85 14.15 -3.72
N GLU A 101 4.45 13.46 -4.78
CA GLU A 101 3.17 13.69 -5.45
C GLU A 101 2.19 12.64 -4.98
N ASP A 102 1.04 13.07 -4.45
CA ASP A 102 -0.05 12.17 -4.13
C ASP A 102 -0.49 11.47 -5.42
N PRO A 103 -0.33 10.14 -5.58
CA PRO A 103 -0.84 9.41 -6.74
C PRO A 103 -2.37 9.47 -6.82
N ASN A 104 -3.05 9.99 -5.80
CA ASN A 104 -4.47 10.30 -5.79
C ASN A 104 -4.78 11.79 -6.03
N GLY A 105 -3.81 12.62 -6.43
CA GLY A 105 -3.97 14.08 -6.56
C GLY A 105 -5.21 14.51 -7.36
N ASP A 106 -5.84 15.61 -6.89
CA ASP A 106 -7.11 16.25 -7.32
C ASP A 106 -7.72 15.79 -8.67
#